data_AF-A0A6G7BJB9-F1
#
_entry.id   AF-A0A6G7BJB9-F1
#
_cell.length_a   1.000
_cell.length_b   1.000
_cell.length_c   1.000
_cell.angle_alpha   90.00
_cell.angle_beta   90.00
_cell.angle_gamma   90.00
#
_symmetry.space_group_name_H-M   'P 1'
#
loop_
_entity.id
_entity.type
_entity.pdbx_description
1 polymer ?
#
loop_
_entity_poly.entity_id
_entity_poly.type
_entity_poly.pdbx_seq_one_letter_code
_entity_poly.pdbx_strand_id
1 'polypeptide(L)'
;MITLKFMSIELLEDNLNEWVYSIYTDYQEGQIAINKHNFDGKLTSFEKASKRVRIKKETVEYEIYYRIVKLMKSQPGIKEYYWLHSTKKIEPLV
;
A
#
# COMPACT_ATOMS: atom_id res chain seq x y z
N MET A 1 -11.21 -5.48 -12.34
CA MET A 1 -10.17 -4.81 -11.54
C MET A 1 -10.53 -5.02 -10.10
N ILE A 2 -9.67 -5.71 -9.33
CA ILE A 2 -9.90 -5.88 -7.90
C ILE A 2 -9.92 -4.49 -7.26
N THR A 3 -10.88 -4.27 -6.37
CA THR A 3 -11.01 -3.02 -5.62
C THR A 3 -11.01 -3.40 -4.16
N LEU A 4 -9.96 -3.02 -3.44
CA LEU A 4 -9.93 -3.15 -1.98
C LEU A 4 -11.07 -2.33 -1.40
N LYS A 5 -11.83 -2.89 -0.46
CA LYS A 5 -12.82 -2.13 0.32
C LYS A 5 -12.24 -1.63 1.64
N PHE A 6 -11.22 -2.31 2.14
CA PHE A 6 -10.56 -1.98 3.38
C PHE A 6 -9.08 -2.30 3.28
N MET A 7 -8.26 -1.44 3.89
CA MET A 7 -6.85 -1.72 4.11
C MET A 7 -6.43 -1.03 5.41
N SER A 8 -5.82 -1.77 6.32
CA SER A 8 -5.04 -1.20 7.41
C SER A 8 -3.59 -1.64 7.31
N ILE A 9 -2.69 -0.75 7.73
CA ILE A 9 -1.28 -1.07 7.91
C ILE A 9 -0.82 -0.64 9.29
N GLU A 10 0.15 -1.37 9.82
CA GLU A 10 0.81 -1.09 11.09
C GLU A 10 2.32 -1.33 10.92
N LEU A 11 3.13 -0.38 11.35
CA LEU A 11 4.58 -0.45 11.32
C LEU A 11 5.05 -1.39 12.43
N LEU A 12 5.54 -2.56 12.04
CA LEU A 12 6.09 -3.56 12.94
C LEU A 12 7.53 -3.21 13.33
N GLU A 13 8.34 -2.83 12.35
CA GLU A 13 9.75 -2.50 12.56
C GLU A 13 10.17 -1.27 11.76
N ASP A 14 10.91 -0.39 12.42
CA ASP A 14 11.57 0.77 11.83
C ASP A 14 13.08 0.66 12.09
N ASN A 15 13.80 0.01 11.17
CA ASN A 15 15.25 -0.20 11.31
C ASN A 15 16.03 0.71 10.36
N LEU A 16 17.37 0.67 10.40
CA LEU A 16 18.20 1.57 9.58
C LEU A 16 17.92 1.44 8.07
N ASN A 17 17.52 0.27 7.61
CA ASN A 17 17.43 -0.07 6.19
C ASN A 17 16.01 -0.14 5.67
N GLU A 18 15.04 -0.51 6.50
CA GLU A 18 13.70 -0.88 6.06
C GLU A 18 12.61 -0.41 7.03
N TRP A 19 11.44 -0.14 6.46
CA TRP A 19 10.17 -0.12 7.19
C TRP A 19 9.45 -1.44 6.93
N VAL A 20 9.11 -2.18 7.99
CA VAL A 20 8.35 -3.42 7.90
C VAL A 20 6.94 -3.17 8.40
N TYR A 21 5.95 -3.43 7.55
CA TYR A 21 4.55 -3.22 7.87
C TYR A 21 3.79 -4.54 7.88
N SER A 22 2.89 -4.70 8.86
CA SER A 22 1.76 -5.61 8.76
C SER A 22 0.68 -4.97 7.91
N ILE A 23 -0.01 -5.77 7.09
CA ILE A 23 -1.09 -5.33 6.21
C ILE A 23 -2.30 -6.23 6.44
N TYR A 24 -3.46 -5.61 6.60
CA TYR A 24 -4.74 -6.30 6.66
C TYR A 24 -5.68 -5.71 5.62
N THR A 25 -6.31 -6.54 4.81
CA THR A 25 -7.29 -6.12 3.79
C THR A 25 -8.55 -6.97 3.85
N ASP A 26 -9.56 -6.61 3.06
CA ASP A 26 -10.77 -7.43 2.88
C ASP A 26 -10.52 -8.77 2.14
N TYR A 27 -9.32 -8.99 1.61
CA TYR A 27 -8.97 -10.21 0.87
C TYR A 27 -7.90 -11.05 1.55
N GLN A 28 -6.92 -10.41 2.19
CA GLN A 28 -5.76 -11.10 2.77
C GLN A 28 -5.05 -10.26 3.83
N GLU A 29 -4.30 -10.96 4.66
CA GLU A 29 -3.34 -10.42 5.62
C GLU A 29 -1.92 -10.77 5.17
N GLY A 30 -0.94 -9.94 5.53
CA GLY A 30 0.44 -10.20 5.19
C GLY A 30 1.39 -9.13 5.71
N GLN A 31 2.63 -9.17 5.21
CA GLN A 31 3.67 -8.20 5.57
C GLN A 31 4.34 -7.64 4.32
N ILE A 32 4.82 -6.40 4.41
CA ILE A 32 5.64 -5.76 3.38
C ILE A 32 6.86 -5.11 4.04
N ALA A 33 8.02 -5.29 3.41
CA ALA A 33 9.22 -4.54 3.74
C ALA A 33 9.50 -3.50 2.64
N ILE A 34 9.78 -2.27 3.06
CA ILE A 34 10.13 -1.16 2.17
C ILE A 34 11.55 -0.73 2.47
N ASN A 35 12.44 -0.95 1.51
CA ASN A 35 13.84 -0.57 1.64
C ASN A 35 14.01 0.95 1.49
N LYS A 36 14.46 1.62 2.56
CA LYS A 36 14.61 3.09 2.63
C LYS A 36 15.62 3.65 1.64
N HIS A 37 16.66 2.86 1.31
CA HIS A 37 17.73 3.29 0.40
C HIS A 37 17.29 3.28 -1.05
N ASN A 38 16.41 2.33 -1.41
CA ASN A 38 15.95 2.13 -2.77
C ASN A 38 14.51 2.65 -3.00
N PHE A 39 13.83 3.10 -1.94
CA PHE A 39 12.49 3.64 -2.06
C PHE A 39 12.53 5.05 -2.64
N ASP A 40 12.34 5.13 -3.95
CA ASP A 40 12.28 6.39 -4.68
C ASP A 40 10.89 7.06 -4.65
N GLY A 41 9.90 6.43 -3.98
CA GLY A 41 8.51 6.89 -3.95
C GLY A 41 7.82 6.89 -5.32
N LYS A 42 8.43 6.30 -6.35
CA LYS A 42 7.90 6.29 -7.71
C LYS A 42 7.17 4.99 -7.99
N LEU A 43 5.88 5.13 -8.29
CA LEU A 43 5.03 4.04 -8.76
C LEU A 43 5.59 3.34 -10.02
N THR A 44 6.33 4.07 -10.85
CA THR A 44 6.96 3.52 -12.07
C THR A 44 8.03 2.46 -11.78
N SER A 45 8.74 2.56 -10.65
CA SER A 45 9.73 1.57 -10.23
C SER A 45 9.05 0.27 -9.80
N PHE A 46 7.94 0.37 -9.05
CA PHE A 46 7.11 -0.78 -8.74
C PHE A 46 6.49 -1.42 -9.99
N GLU A 47 5.92 -0.63 -10.90
CA GLU A 47 5.34 -1.15 -12.15
C GLU A 47 6.34 -1.94 -12.99
N LYS A 48 7.62 -1.52 -13.00
CA LYS A 48 8.69 -2.26 -13.67
C LYS A 48 9.01 -3.56 -12.94
N ALA A 49 9.10 -3.54 -11.61
CA ALA A 49 9.34 -4.72 -10.80
C ALA A 49 8.18 -5.74 -10.93
N SER A 50 6.94 -5.28 -10.80
CA SER A 50 5.73 -6.11 -10.89
C SER A 50 5.65 -6.85 -12.22
N LYS A 51 5.99 -6.18 -13.34
CA LYS A 51 6.09 -6.81 -14.65
C LYS A 51 7.14 -7.93 -14.70
N ARG A 52 8.32 -7.72 -14.08
CA ARG A 52 9.39 -8.73 -14.03
C ARG A 52 8.97 -9.98 -13.26
N VAL A 53 8.26 -9.80 -12.14
CA VAL A 53 7.76 -10.91 -11.31
C VAL A 53 6.36 -11.38 -11.69
N ARG A 54 5.82 -10.92 -12.83
CA ARG A 54 4.49 -11.28 -13.38
C ARG A 54 3.31 -11.01 -12.44
N ILE A 55 3.45 -10.05 -11.51
CA ILE A 55 2.32 -9.53 -10.74
C ILE A 55 1.48 -8.65 -11.66
N LYS A 56 0.23 -9.07 -11.91
CA LYS A 56 -0.69 -8.36 -12.80
C LYS A 56 -1.40 -7.23 -12.06
N LYS A 57 -1.79 -6.17 -12.78
CA LYS A 57 -2.53 -5.02 -12.22
C LYS A 57 -3.88 -5.41 -11.60
N GLU A 58 -4.44 -6.54 -12.02
CA GLU A 58 -5.72 -7.03 -11.55
C GLU A 58 -5.64 -7.82 -10.23
N THR A 59 -4.45 -8.05 -9.67
CA THR A 59 -4.30 -8.81 -8.43
C THR A 59 -4.34 -7.92 -7.18
N VAL A 60 -4.68 -8.54 -6.04
CA VAL A 60 -4.75 -7.88 -4.73
C VAL A 60 -3.38 -7.31 -4.34
N GLU A 61 -2.31 -8.08 -4.57
CA GLU A 61 -0.94 -7.70 -4.22
C GLU A 61 -0.50 -6.43 -4.94
N TYR A 62 -0.89 -6.26 -6.21
CA TYR A 62 -0.58 -5.06 -6.96
C TYR A 62 -1.26 -3.82 -6.35
N GLU A 63 -2.55 -3.93 -6.03
CA GLU A 63 -3.34 -2.83 -5.46
C GLU A 63 -2.85 -2.43 -4.06
N ILE A 64 -2.53 -3.42 -3.20
CA ILE A 64 -1.93 -3.18 -1.89
C ILE A 64 -0.63 -2.40 -2.02
N TYR A 65 0.30 -2.88 -2.84
CA TYR A 65 1.61 -2.25 -2.97
C TYR A 65 1.48 -0.83 -3.57
N TYR A 66 0.63 -0.67 -4.58
CA TYR A 66 0.33 0.63 -5.18
C TYR A 66 -0.10 1.67 -4.13
N ARG A 67 -1.01 1.29 -3.23
CA ARG A 67 -1.50 2.17 -2.15
C ARG A 67 -0.42 2.49 -1.13
N ILE A 68 0.36 1.50 -0.74
CA ILE A 68 1.44 1.69 0.24
C ILE A 68 2.52 2.64 -0.31
N VAL A 69 2.96 2.48 -1.56
CA VAL A 69 3.90 3.41 -2.19
C VAL A 69 3.34 4.82 -2.23
N LYS A 70 2.06 4.97 -2.59
CA LYS A 70 1.40 6.27 -2.64
C LYS A 70 1.34 6.94 -1.27
N LEU A 71 1.03 6.17 -0.22
CA LEU A 71 1.01 6.64 1.16
C LEU A 71 2.40 7.05 1.65
N MET A 72 3.40 6.18 1.45
CA MET A 72 4.79 6.42 1.84
C MET A 72 5.41 7.62 1.11
N LYS A 73 4.96 7.94 -0.11
CA LYS A 73 5.42 9.14 -0.82
C LYS A 73 5.08 10.43 -0.06
N SER A 74 3.93 10.46 0.61
CA SER A 74 3.48 11.62 1.40
C SER A 74 3.87 11.54 2.87
N GLN A 75 3.91 10.33 3.43
CA GLN A 75 4.12 10.06 4.85
C GLN A 75 5.05 8.85 5.03
N PRO A 76 6.36 9.01 4.76
CA PRO A 76 7.33 7.94 4.97
C PRO A 76 7.37 7.53 6.44
N GLY A 77 7.39 6.22 6.72
CA GLY A 77 7.50 5.72 8.09
C GLY A 77 6.28 5.98 8.97
N ILE A 78 5.09 6.17 8.38
CA ILE A 78 3.84 6.26 9.15
C ILE A 78 3.70 5.05 10.07
N LYS A 79 3.25 5.24 11.31
CA LYS A 79 3.14 4.13 12.26
C LYS A 79 1.92 3.24 11.99
N GLU A 80 0.79 3.84 11.65
CA GLU A 80 -0.44 3.12 11.37
C GLU A 80 -1.29 3.92 10.39
N TYR A 81 -2.05 3.23 9.54
CA TYR A 81 -2.98 3.89 8.64
C TYR A 81 -4.15 2.97 8.33
N TYR A 82 -5.36 3.54 8.39
CA TYR A 82 -6.61 2.85 8.08
C TYR A 82 -7.26 3.49 6.88
N TRP A 83 -7.67 2.66 5.92
CA TRP A 83 -8.38 3.07 4.74
C TRP A 83 -9.64 2.24 4.59
N LEU A 84 -10.76 2.93 4.41
CA LEU A 84 -12.04 2.34 4.09
C LEU A 84 -12.52 2.96 2.79
N HIS A 85 -12.88 2.13 1.82
CA HIS A 85 -13.49 2.59 0.59
C HIS A 85 -14.92 3.06 0.89
N SER A 86 -15.10 4.37 1.05
CA SER A 86 -16.45 4.95 1.10
C SER A 86 -17.03 4.98 -0.31
N THR A 87 -18.07 4.20 -0.55
CA THR A 87 -18.92 4.29 -1.75
C THR A 87 -19.93 5.44 -1.66
N LYS A 88 -20.01 6.17 -0.54
CA LYS A 88 -20.91 7.30 -0.43
C LYS A 88 -20.36 8.47 -1.25
N LYS A 89 -21.03 8.77 -2.37
CA LYS A 89 -21.15 10.17 -2.79
C LYS A 89 -21.56 10.94 -1.54
N ILE A 90 -20.71 11.84 -1.09
CA ILE A 90 -21.09 12.84 -0.09
C ILE A 90 -22.09 13.73 -0.83
N GLU A 91 -23.37 13.42 -0.73
CA GLU A 91 -24.40 14.39 -1.08
C GLU A 91 -24.23 15.56 -0.10
N PRO A 92 -24.15 16.81 -0.59
CA PRO A 92 -24.07 17.95 0.30
C PRO A 92 -25.30 17.92 1.20
N LEU A 93 -25.06 18.04 2.51
CA LEU A 93 -26.12 18.25 3.48
C LEU A 93 -26.84 19.55 3.09
N VAL A 94 -28.05 19.42 2.56
CA VAL A 94 -29.01 20.52 2.37
C VAL A 94 -29.77 20.73 3.66
#